data_AF-A0A7S4FC34-F1
#
_entry.id   AF-A0A7S4FC34-F1
#
_cell.length_a   1.000
_cell.length_b   1.000
_cell.length_c   1.000
_cell.angle_alpha   90.00
_cell.angle_beta   90.00
_cell.angle_gamma   90.00
#
_symmetry.space_group_name_H-M   'P 1'
#
loop_
_entity.id
_entity.type
_entity.pdbx_description
1 polymer ?
#
loop_
_entity_poly.entity_id
_entity_poly.type
_entity_poly.pdbx_seq_one_letter_code
_entity_poly.pdbx_strand_id
1 'polypeptide(L)'
;MLLGDWLLSKELVYTRGGVTSTFEGLAVFEPIAAHSQQDLLHYIETGNLTIGNKQFRAQRRLIWDFSCTEVLVYFDESLDRSFDRMLASAKLFHVIRFDSLGVPLDFEHPCVGDMYRGKLLIDSWKAFRMSWKVTGPVKMGSILMHFKRRHHA
;
A
#
# COMPACT_ATOMS: atom_id res chain seq x y z
N MET A 1 -11.55 -6.64 8.48
CA MET A 1 -11.41 -5.28 9.07
C MET A 1 -9.93 -4.89 9.09
N LEU A 2 -9.56 -3.92 8.25
CA LEU A 2 -8.16 -3.45 8.09
C LEU A 2 -7.69 -2.52 9.20
N LEU A 3 -8.61 -1.85 9.91
CA LEU A 3 -8.31 -0.89 10.96
C LEU A 3 -7.30 -1.37 12.01
N GLY A 4 -6.39 -0.48 12.38
CA GLY A 4 -5.40 -0.66 13.42
C GLY A 4 -4.00 -0.94 12.88
N ASP A 5 -3.17 -1.52 13.76
CA ASP A 5 -1.73 -1.65 13.55
C ASP A 5 -1.34 -3.01 12.97
N TRP A 6 -0.40 -2.96 12.03
CA TRP A 6 0.15 -4.12 11.35
C TRP A 6 1.67 -4.06 11.37
N LEU A 7 2.30 -5.18 11.70
CA LEU A 7 3.68 -5.45 11.35
C LEU A 7 3.75 -5.62 9.83
N LEU A 8 4.72 -4.96 9.21
CA LEU A 8 4.92 -4.95 7.77
C LEU A 8 6.36 -5.34 7.43
N SER A 9 6.51 -6.43 6.68
CA SER A 9 7.76 -6.81 6.02
C SER A 9 7.60 -6.66 4.50
N LYS A 10 8.64 -6.21 3.81
CA LYS A 10 8.69 -6.22 2.34
C LYS A 10 9.99 -6.78 1.81
N GLU A 11 9.85 -7.44 0.68
CA GLU A 11 10.97 -7.85 -0.16
C GLU A 11 10.79 -7.25 -1.54
N LEU A 12 11.77 -6.49 -2.00
CA LEU A 12 11.82 -5.90 -3.33
C LEU A 12 12.97 -6.58 -4.06
N VAL A 13 12.67 -7.28 -5.14
CA VAL A 13 13.65 -7.99 -5.96
C VAL A 13 13.56 -7.46 -7.38
N TYR A 14 14.62 -6.84 -7.88
CA TYR A 14 14.70 -6.36 -9.25
C TYR A 14 15.82 -7.04 -10.01
N THR A 15 15.54 -7.45 -11.24
CA THR A 15 16.53 -8.00 -12.19
C THR A 15 17.01 -6.96 -13.19
N ARG A 16 16.28 -5.85 -13.34
CA ARG A 16 16.65 -4.69 -14.15
C ARG A 16 16.15 -3.43 -13.48
N GLY A 17 17.02 -2.42 -13.40
CA GLY A 17 16.72 -1.18 -12.72
C GLY A 17 16.27 -1.42 -11.28
N GLY A 18 15.67 -0.41 -10.67
CA GLY A 18 15.21 -0.51 -9.28
C GLY A 18 16.34 -0.78 -8.29
N VAL A 19 15.98 -1.07 -7.05
CA VAL A 19 16.93 -1.39 -5.98
C VAL A 19 16.38 -2.58 -5.21
N THR A 20 17.09 -3.71 -5.29
CA THR A 20 16.79 -4.90 -4.47
C THR A 20 17.03 -4.56 -3.01
N SER A 21 16.00 -4.74 -2.19
CA SER A 21 15.97 -4.25 -0.82
C SER A 21 14.94 -4.98 0.02
N THR A 22 15.09 -4.89 1.35
CA THR A 22 14.09 -5.35 2.30
C THR A 22 13.59 -4.19 3.14
N PHE A 23 12.37 -4.29 3.65
CA PHE A 23 11.80 -3.31 4.57
C PHE A 23 11.16 -4.02 5.75
N GLU A 24 11.39 -3.51 6.95
CA GLU A 24 10.69 -3.94 8.17
C GLU A 24 10.13 -2.72 8.89
N GLY A 25 8.87 -2.79 9.30
CA GLY A 25 8.20 -1.65 9.91
C GLY A 25 6.76 -1.89 10.34
N LEU A 26 6.02 -0.80 10.41
CA LEU A 26 4.61 -0.76 10.79
C LEU A 26 3.78 -0.13 9.68
N ALA A 27 2.57 -0.65 9.51
CA ALA A 27 1.49 -0.01 8.78
C ALA A 27 0.31 0.22 9.72
N VAL A 28 -0.26 1.42 9.69
CA VAL A 28 -1.43 1.80 10.47
C VAL A 28 -2.55 2.17 9.51
N PHE A 29 -3.72 1.57 9.70
CA PHE A 29 -4.95 1.97 9.04
C PHE A 29 -5.85 2.67 10.06
N GLU A 30 -6.09 3.96 9.87
CA GLU A 30 -6.92 4.77 10.77
C GLU A 30 -8.05 5.47 10.01
N PRO A 31 -9.25 5.63 10.60
CA PRO A 31 -10.32 6.39 9.96
C PRO A 31 -9.94 7.85 9.80
N ILE A 32 -10.38 8.48 8.72
CA ILE A 32 -10.21 9.92 8.53
C ILE A 32 -11.37 10.66 9.20
N ALA A 33 -11.12 11.16 10.41
CA ALA A 33 -12.16 11.65 11.33
C ALA A 33 -12.92 12.92 10.89
N ALA A 34 -12.50 13.60 9.83
CA ALA A 34 -13.02 14.92 9.47
C ALA A 34 -14.43 14.90 8.86
N HIS A 35 -14.90 13.74 8.40
CA HIS A 35 -16.24 13.62 7.83
C HIS A 35 -16.92 12.35 8.35
N SER A 36 -18.25 12.36 8.37
CA SER A 36 -19.10 11.24 8.76
C SER A 36 -18.93 9.97 7.90
N GLN A 37 -18.01 9.98 6.93
CA GLN A 37 -17.67 8.86 6.06
C GLN A 37 -16.61 7.98 6.74
N GLN A 38 -17.08 6.92 7.41
CA GLN A 38 -16.23 5.87 7.99
C GLN A 38 -15.50 5.01 6.93
N ASP A 39 -15.75 5.29 5.65
CA ASP A 39 -15.25 4.52 4.52
C ASP A 39 -13.90 5.04 3.99
N LEU A 40 -13.36 6.12 4.54
CA LEU A 40 -12.02 6.60 4.20
C LEU A 40 -11.02 6.25 5.31
N LEU A 41 -9.94 5.58 4.92
CA LEU A 41 -8.83 5.24 5.82
C LEU A 41 -7.53 5.93 5.38
N HIS A 42 -6.82 6.53 6.33
CA HIS A 42 -5.40 6.79 6.15
C HIS A 42 -4.62 5.50 6.34
N TYR A 43 -3.69 5.28 5.43
CA TYR A 43 -2.63 4.28 5.56
C TYR A 43 -1.32 4.99 5.81
N ILE A 44 -0.68 4.71 6.95
CA ILE A 44 0.63 5.27 7.29
C ILE A 44 1.61 4.12 7.49
N GLU A 45 2.65 4.11 6.68
CA GLU A 45 3.74 3.16 6.75
C GLU A 45 5.01 3.85 7.22
N THR A 46 5.67 3.25 8.21
CA THR A 46 6.98 3.70 8.71
C THR A 46 7.86 2.51 9.03
N GLY A 47 9.15 2.62 8.75
CA GLY A 47 10.09 1.54 9.04
C GLY A 47 11.47 1.77 8.48
N ASN A 48 12.24 0.70 8.41
CA ASN A 48 13.61 0.72 7.93
C ASN A 48 13.73 -0.05 6.62
N LEU A 49 14.23 0.62 5.59
CA LEU A 49 14.62 0.03 4.32
C LEU A 49 16.11 -0.33 4.36
N THR A 50 16.44 -1.58 4.00
CA THR A 50 17.81 -2.07 3.93
C THR A 50 18.21 -2.29 2.47
N ILE A 51 19.31 -1.67 2.06
CA ILE A 51 19.89 -1.77 0.71
C ILE A 51 21.37 -2.19 0.88
N GLY A 52 21.69 -3.43 0.51
CA GLY A 52 23.00 -4.02 0.84
C GLY A 52 23.26 -3.93 2.34
N ASN A 53 24.34 -3.27 2.75
CA ASN A 53 24.71 -3.10 4.15
C ASN A 53 24.25 -1.75 4.76
N LYS A 54 23.42 -0.98 4.04
CA LYS A 54 22.94 0.34 4.49
C LYS A 54 21.47 0.26 4.88
N GLN A 55 21.11 1.03 5.91
CA GLN A 55 19.74 1.13 6.38
C GLN A 55 19.28 2.59 6.36
N PHE A 56 18.02 2.81 5.95
CA PHE A 56 17.40 4.12 5.82
C PHE A 56 16.02 4.08 6.47
N ARG A 57 15.63 5.17 7.16
CA ARG A 57 14.24 5.35 7.54
C ARG A 57 13.41 5.67 6.30
N ALA A 58 12.29 4.99 6.15
CA ALA A 58 11.35 5.20 5.06
C ALA A 58 9.94 5.37 5.60
N GLN A 59 9.14 6.17 4.88
CA GLN A 59 7.73 6.37 5.16
C GLN A 59 6.93 6.42 3.87
N ARG A 60 5.67 5.99 3.94
CA ARG A 60 4.69 6.13 2.86
C ARG A 60 3.33 6.44 3.46
N ARG A 61 2.56 7.29 2.78
CA ARG A 61 1.18 7.59 3.13
C ARG A 61 0.27 7.36 1.94
N LEU A 62 -0.87 6.74 2.18
CA LEU A 62 -1.90 6.49 1.18
C LEU A 62 -3.28 6.78 1.79
N ILE A 63 -4.26 6.96 0.93
CA ILE A 63 -5.68 7.04 1.30
C ILE A 63 -6.37 5.84 0.67
N TRP A 64 -7.14 5.12 1.45
CA TRP A 64 -7.98 4.02 0.98
C TRP A 64 -9.44 4.43 1.10
N ASP A 65 -10.15 4.42 -0.02
CA ASP A 65 -11.54 4.80 -0.13
C ASP A 65 -12.40 3.56 -0.41
N PHE A 66 -13.27 3.26 0.56
CA PHE A 66 -14.22 2.15 0.55
C PHE A 66 -15.67 2.63 0.30
N SER A 67 -15.88 3.90 -0.07
CA SER A 67 -17.22 4.47 -0.26
C SER A 67 -17.95 3.91 -1.48
N CYS A 68 -17.24 3.21 -2.36
CA CYS A 68 -17.74 2.61 -3.59
C CYS A 68 -17.66 1.08 -3.52
N THR A 69 -18.20 0.41 -4.55
CA THR A 69 -18.09 -1.06 -4.69
C THR A 69 -16.66 -1.53 -4.96
N GLU A 70 -15.81 -0.64 -5.47
CA GLU A 70 -14.38 -0.84 -5.66
C GLU A 70 -13.63 -0.06 -4.57
N VAL A 71 -12.41 -0.50 -4.24
CA VAL A 71 -11.56 0.22 -3.30
C VAL A 71 -10.57 1.07 -4.08
N LEU A 72 -10.67 2.39 -3.94
CA LEU A 72 -9.78 3.33 -4.60
C LEU A 72 -8.63 3.66 -3.65
N VAL A 73 -7.38 3.55 -4.14
CA VAL A 73 -6.20 3.86 -3.34
C VAL A 73 -5.47 5.01 -3.97
N TYR A 74 -5.12 6.01 -3.16
CA TYR A 74 -4.48 7.24 -3.59
C TYR A 74 -3.15 7.46 -2.88
N PHE A 75 -2.22 8.13 -3.57
CA PHE A 75 -1.05 8.72 -2.92
C PHE A 75 -1.46 9.94 -2.09
N ASP A 76 -1.01 10.00 -0.83
CA ASP A 76 -1.04 11.21 -0.03
C ASP A 76 0.32 11.92 -0.15
N GLU A 77 0.38 12.86 -1.09
CA GLU A 77 1.53 13.74 -1.31
C GLU A 77 1.44 15.04 -0.50
N SER A 78 0.36 15.25 0.26
CA SER A 78 0.15 16.51 0.96
C SER A 78 1.18 16.72 2.06
N LEU A 79 1.70 17.93 2.16
CA LEU A 79 2.47 18.40 3.33
C LEU A 79 1.53 18.96 4.41
N ASP A 80 0.37 19.46 4.00
CA ASP A 80 -0.71 19.90 4.87
C ASP A 80 -1.49 18.68 5.39
N ARG A 81 -1.92 18.71 6.65
CA ARG A 81 -2.67 17.62 7.29
C ARG A 81 -4.16 17.89 7.38
N SER A 82 -4.62 19.04 6.88
CA SER A 82 -6.03 19.30 6.68
C SER A 82 -6.61 18.34 5.65
N PHE A 83 -7.81 17.84 5.96
CA PHE A 83 -8.51 16.88 5.12
C PHE A 83 -8.71 17.37 3.69
N ASP A 84 -9.21 18.60 3.55
CA ASP A 84 -9.51 19.20 2.24
C ASP A 84 -8.26 19.26 1.34
N ARG A 85 -7.11 19.61 1.92
CA ARG A 85 -5.85 19.69 1.17
C ARG A 85 -5.34 18.31 0.80
N MET A 86 -5.45 17.37 1.72
CA MET A 86 -5.06 16.00 1.45
C MET A 86 -5.87 15.42 0.28
N LEU A 87 -7.20 15.50 0.31
CA LEU A 87 -8.04 15.03 -0.80
C LEU A 87 -7.77 15.79 -2.10
N ALA A 88 -7.64 17.12 -2.05
CA ALA A 88 -7.38 17.92 -3.26
C ALA A 88 -6.05 17.57 -3.95
N SER A 89 -5.07 17.06 -3.18
CA SER A 89 -3.76 16.66 -3.69
C SER A 89 -3.65 15.17 -4.03
N ALA A 90 -4.66 14.37 -3.64
CA ALA A 90 -4.62 12.92 -3.76
C ALA A 90 -4.56 12.51 -5.24
N LYS A 91 -3.59 11.66 -5.58
CA LYS A 91 -3.46 11.10 -6.93
C LYS A 91 -3.79 9.63 -6.90
N LEU A 92 -4.70 9.21 -7.79
CA LEU A 92 -5.08 7.81 -7.88
C LEU A 92 -3.85 6.95 -8.14
N PHE A 93 -3.64 5.97 -7.26
CA PHE A 93 -2.56 5.01 -7.36
C PHE A 93 -3.04 3.76 -8.08
N HIS A 94 -4.05 3.08 -7.54
CA HIS A 94 -4.66 1.91 -8.15
C HIS A 94 -6.09 1.70 -7.64
N VAL A 95 -6.81 0.80 -8.29
CA VAL A 95 -8.17 0.40 -7.90
C VAL A 95 -8.20 -1.09 -7.65
N ILE A 96 -8.68 -1.51 -6.48
CA ILE A 96 -8.88 -2.92 -6.14
C ILE A 96 -10.35 -3.27 -6.41
N ARG A 97 -10.55 -4.19 -7.33
CA ARG A 97 -11.87 -4.73 -7.68
C ARG A 97 -12.06 -6.10 -7.04
N PHE A 98 -13.30 -6.50 -6.89
CA PHE A 98 -13.68 -7.81 -6.37
C PHE A 98 -14.59 -8.50 -7.38
N ASP A 99 -14.50 -9.82 -7.48
CA ASP A 99 -15.48 -10.61 -8.22
C ASP A 99 -16.81 -10.72 -7.47
N SER A 100 -17.77 -11.45 -8.05
CA SER A 100 -19.10 -11.66 -7.45
C SER A 100 -19.08 -12.45 -6.14
N LEU A 101 -17.95 -13.10 -5.80
CA LEU A 101 -17.74 -13.83 -4.57
C LEU A 101 -16.96 -13.00 -3.53
N GLY A 102 -16.62 -11.75 -3.84
CA GLY A 102 -15.84 -10.89 -2.95
C GLY A 102 -14.35 -11.21 -2.93
N VAL A 103 -13.83 -11.93 -3.93
CA VAL A 103 -12.40 -12.23 -4.06
C VAL A 103 -11.70 -11.09 -4.79
N PRO A 104 -10.59 -10.54 -4.27
CA PRO A 104 -9.85 -9.48 -4.95
C PRO A 104 -9.35 -9.94 -6.33
N LEU A 105 -9.62 -9.13 -7.35
CA LEU A 105 -9.05 -9.28 -8.68
C LEU A 105 -7.63 -8.69 -8.73
N ASP A 106 -6.85 -9.09 -9.73
CA ASP A 106 -5.58 -8.43 -10.05
C ASP A 106 -5.84 -6.95 -10.39
N PHE A 107 -4.95 -6.07 -9.95
CA PHE A 107 -5.05 -4.63 -10.19
C PHE A 107 -3.77 -4.08 -10.82
N GLU A 108 -3.85 -2.91 -11.43
CA GLU A 108 -2.74 -2.34 -12.19
C GLU A 108 -2.41 -0.91 -11.75
N HIS A 109 -1.13 -0.57 -11.87
CA HIS A 109 -0.63 0.79 -11.73
C HIS A 109 0.41 1.08 -12.83
N PRO A 110 0.05 1.87 -13.85
CA PRO A 110 1.03 2.42 -14.80
C PRO A 110 1.91 3.46 -14.09
N CYS A 111 3.22 3.27 -14.14
CA CYS A 111 4.19 4.19 -13.54
C CYS A 111 5.25 4.58 -14.56
N VAL A 112 5.12 5.78 -15.12
CA VAL A 112 5.99 6.27 -16.21
C VAL A 112 5.92 5.30 -17.41
N GLY A 113 6.95 4.48 -17.63
CA GLY A 113 6.99 3.46 -18.69
C GLY A 113 6.81 2.03 -18.19
N ASP A 114 6.72 1.81 -16.87
CA ASP A 114 6.59 0.48 -16.28
C ASP A 114 5.14 0.16 -15.91
N MET A 115 4.77 -1.11 -16.05
CA MET A 115 3.49 -1.64 -15.56
C MET A 115 3.70 -2.42 -14.28
N TYR A 116 2.94 -2.05 -13.24
CA TYR A 116 2.87 -2.77 -11.97
C TYR A 116 1.57 -3.54 -11.92
N ARG A 117 1.64 -4.87 -11.79
CA ARG A 117 0.47 -5.74 -11.60
C ARG A 117 0.41 -6.25 -10.17
N GLY A 118 -0.61 -5.80 -9.46
CA GLY A 118 -0.87 -6.05 -8.06
C GLY A 118 -1.78 -7.26 -7.83
N LYS A 119 -1.56 -7.96 -6.72
CA LYS A 119 -2.48 -8.95 -6.15
C LYS A 119 -2.65 -8.68 -4.67
N LEU A 120 -3.86 -8.86 -4.17
CA LEU A 120 -4.19 -8.84 -2.75
C LEU A 120 -4.68 -10.24 -2.35
N LEU A 121 -4.00 -10.86 -1.39
CA LEU A 121 -4.38 -12.15 -0.83
C LEU A 121 -4.73 -11.98 0.64
N ILE A 122 -5.98 -12.27 1.00
CA ILE A 122 -6.47 -12.20 2.37
C ILE A 122 -6.33 -13.59 2.99
N ASP A 123 -5.36 -13.78 3.88
CA ASP A 123 -5.14 -15.08 4.53
C ASP A 123 -6.08 -15.26 5.73
N SER A 124 -6.29 -14.19 6.50
CA SER A 124 -7.23 -14.15 7.63
C SER A 124 -7.50 -12.71 8.05
N TRP A 125 -8.33 -12.51 9.07
CA TRP A 125 -8.50 -11.19 9.69
C TRP A 125 -7.23 -10.66 10.38
N LYS A 126 -6.22 -11.51 10.63
CA LYS A 126 -4.93 -11.15 11.25
C LYS A 126 -3.78 -11.05 10.26
N ALA A 127 -3.95 -11.46 9.00
CA ALA A 127 -2.87 -11.51 8.05
C ALA A 127 -3.37 -11.37 6.61
N PHE A 128 -2.64 -10.58 5.82
CA PHE A 128 -2.86 -10.48 4.39
C PHE A 128 -1.54 -10.14 3.69
N ARG A 129 -1.52 -10.33 2.38
CA ARG A 129 -0.34 -10.13 1.54
C ARG A 129 -0.70 -9.31 0.34
N MET A 130 0.21 -8.44 -0.07
CA MET A 130 0.11 -7.70 -1.31
C MET A 130 1.38 -7.94 -2.11
N SER A 131 1.24 -8.21 -3.40
CA SER A 131 2.39 -8.42 -4.27
C SER A 131 2.28 -7.59 -5.53
N TRP A 132 3.40 -7.11 -6.04
CA TRP A 132 3.51 -6.42 -7.32
C TRP A 132 4.49 -7.15 -8.22
N LYS A 133 4.09 -7.44 -9.45
CA LYS A 133 5.00 -7.79 -10.53
C LYS A 133 5.23 -6.54 -11.38
N VAL A 134 6.49 -6.16 -11.56
CA VAL A 134 6.90 -4.98 -12.32
C VAL A 134 7.49 -5.39 -13.65
N THR A 135 6.92 -4.86 -14.73
CA THR A 135 7.40 -5.10 -16.09
C THR A 135 7.45 -3.80 -16.87
N GLY A 136 8.63 -3.39 -17.30
CA GLY A 136 8.80 -2.26 -18.20
C GLY A 136 10.26 -1.95 -18.50
N PRO A 137 10.53 -0.97 -19.35
CA PRO A 137 11.89 -0.64 -19.80
C PRO A 137 12.75 -0.06 -18.67
N VAL A 138 12.15 0.55 -17.65
CA VAL A 138 12.88 1.19 -16.55
C VAL A 138 13.14 0.18 -15.43
N LYS A 139 12.13 -0.61 -15.04
CA LYS A 139 12.26 -1.63 -13.99
C LYS A 139 11.66 -2.97 -14.39
N MET A 140 12.26 -4.04 -13.90
CA MET A 140 11.72 -5.40 -13.99
C MET A 140 12.00 -6.16 -12.70
N GLY A 141 10.96 -6.72 -12.08
CA GLY A 141 11.10 -7.37 -10.78
C GLY A 141 9.78 -7.66 -10.09
N SER A 142 9.85 -7.85 -8.78
CA SER A 142 8.71 -8.06 -7.90
C SER A 142 8.86 -7.37 -6.56
N ILE A 143 7.72 -7.05 -5.95
CA ILE A 143 7.62 -6.57 -4.58
C ILE A 143 6.64 -7.49 -3.86
N LEU A 144 7.03 -8.04 -2.73
CA LEU A 144 6.17 -8.81 -1.85
C LEU A 144 6.04 -8.08 -0.52
N MET A 145 4.81 -7.96 -0.03
CA MET A 145 4.47 -7.26 1.21
C MET A 145 3.64 -8.21 2.06
N HIS A 146 4.08 -8.42 3.31
CA HIS A 146 3.33 -9.21 4.29
C HIS A 146 2.89 -8.33 5.43
N PHE A 147 1.61 -8.42 5.76
CA PHE A 147 0.98 -7.71 6.85
C PHE A 147 0.54 -8.72 7.89
N LYS A 148 0.96 -8.51 9.14
CA LYS A 148 0.49 -9.29 10.28
C LYS A 148 -0.01 -8.34 11.35
N ARG A 149 -1.23 -8.55 11.84
CA ARG A 149 -1.82 -7.71 12.88
C ARG A 149 -0.88 -7.65 14.08
N ARG A 150 -0.59 -6.44 14.55
CA ARG A 150 0.22 -6.22 15.75
C ARG A 150 -0.64 -6.55 16.96
N HIS A 151 -0.21 -7.54 17.75
CA HIS A 151 -0.83 -7.79 19.04
C HIS A 151 -0.35 -6.72 20.02
N HIS A 152 -1.29 -5.95 20.57
CA HIS A 152 -1.04 -5.22 21.80
C HIS A 152 -1.13 -6.24 22.94
N ALA A 153 -0.07 -6.33 23.74
CA ALA A 153 0.01 -7.21 24.91
C ALA A 153 -0.92 -6.70 26.02
#